data_AF-L1JYK8-F1
#
_entry.id   AF-L1JYK8-F1
#
_cell.length_a   1.000
_cell.length_b   1.000
_cell.length_c   1.000
_cell.angle_alpha   90.00
_cell.angle_beta   90.00
_cell.angle_gamma   90.00
#
_symmetry.space_group_name_H-M   'P 1'
#
loop_
_entity.id
_entity.type
_entity.pdbx_description
1 polymer ?
#
loop_
_entity_poly.entity_id
_entity_poly.type
_entity_poly.pdbx_seq_one_letter_code
_entity_poly.pdbx_strand_id
1 'polypeptide(L)'
;MAGETAGVGLFFQQDAQGTIFVASLTPGAAADRTGVIQKGDIVLKVDDVTVTGMSLAKVRDYVIEKNNDYAAQKDKLSQLLQRNQIEDPRVKELANELKSRSEDLRQLQETRIRTKERQTDAERRRMETQTRLERECAEKLNIESRLRTVKNESADFERAFEEEFALWRNVQEKLKHDVEIEVSSKQLAEEALSQAFSACGEQTHLSNEMLDLRLKEQRISRCLSNVHDALDKASRLNDVVDQELHAYTPALDAAQGWFLNELVTTLRNLSFGNMPDNTRSTSQTVTGNTQLNMPGMPPQQQNVIPAPRTPRSPMHNTEANADIDIDSLVMKYGLNFDDHGYAPPKPPATPPRPKDLEVLA
;
A
#
# COMPACT_ATOMS: atom_id res chain seq x y z
N MET A 1 -0.51 -5.89 -69.90
CA MET A 1 0.19 -6.01 -71.19
C MET A 1 0.80 -7.40 -71.24
N ALA A 2 0.40 -8.25 -72.18
CA ALA A 2 0.92 -9.61 -72.31
C ALA A 2 2.26 -9.55 -73.06
N GLY A 3 3.33 -10.07 -72.45
CA GLY A 3 4.62 -10.23 -73.12
C GLY A 3 4.58 -11.44 -74.05
N GLU A 4 5.16 -11.31 -75.23
CA GLU A 4 5.31 -12.42 -76.19
C GLU A 4 6.69 -13.08 -76.06
N THR A 5 6.74 -14.41 -76.11
CA THR A 5 7.98 -15.19 -76.02
C THR A 5 8.74 -15.23 -77.33
N ALA A 6 10.03 -14.90 -77.32
CA ALA A 6 10.98 -15.28 -78.36
C ALA A 6 11.60 -16.64 -78.01
N GLY A 7 11.79 -17.53 -78.99
CA GLY A 7 12.11 -18.97 -78.84
C GLY A 7 13.38 -19.37 -78.05
N VAL A 8 14.06 -18.43 -77.41
CA VAL A 8 15.19 -18.62 -76.49
C VAL A 8 14.81 -18.45 -75.01
N GLY A 9 13.51 -18.30 -74.71
CA GLY A 9 12.96 -18.14 -73.36
C GLY A 9 13.03 -16.70 -72.84
N LEU A 10 13.11 -15.72 -73.74
CA LEU A 10 13.06 -14.30 -73.44
C LEU A 10 11.67 -13.74 -73.71
N PHE A 11 11.18 -12.90 -72.81
CA PHE A 11 10.01 -12.06 -73.02
C PHE A 11 10.47 -10.64 -73.26
N PHE A 12 10.07 -10.08 -74.40
CA PHE A 12 10.38 -8.70 -74.74
C PHE A 12 9.18 -7.80 -74.48
N GLN A 13 9.48 -6.55 -74.12
CA GLN A 13 8.52 -5.48 -74.06
C GLN A 13 9.08 -4.27 -74.81
N GLN A 14 8.19 -3.49 -75.42
CA GLN A 14 8.53 -2.30 -76.17
C GLN A 14 7.96 -1.07 -75.46
N ASP A 15 8.77 -0.02 -75.29
CA ASP A 15 8.32 1.26 -74.75
C ASP A 15 7.63 2.12 -75.82
N ALA A 16 7.11 3.28 -75.41
CA ALA A 16 6.45 4.23 -76.30
C ALA A 16 7.41 4.86 -77.33
N GLN A 17 8.72 4.84 -77.05
CA GLN A 17 9.79 5.34 -77.92
C GLN A 17 10.26 4.27 -78.93
N GLY A 18 9.74 3.04 -78.86
CA GLY A 18 10.11 1.94 -79.73
C GLY A 18 11.35 1.17 -79.29
N THR A 19 11.88 1.43 -78.10
CA THR A 19 12.99 0.70 -77.48
C THR A 19 12.49 -0.65 -76.97
N ILE A 20 13.23 -1.72 -77.28
CA ILE A 20 12.89 -3.08 -76.87
C ILE A 20 13.76 -3.47 -75.68
N PHE A 21 13.14 -3.93 -74.60
CA PHE A 21 13.83 -4.38 -73.40
C PHE A 21 13.35 -5.77 -72.95
N VAL A 22 14.20 -6.45 -72.19
CA VAL A 22 13.91 -7.77 -71.62
C VAL A 22 12.97 -7.59 -70.42
N ALA A 23 11.72 -8.01 -70.57
CA ALA A 23 10.70 -7.91 -69.52
C ALA A 23 10.83 -9.01 -68.47
N SER A 24 11.10 -10.23 -68.92
CA SER A 24 11.34 -11.39 -68.07
C SER A 24 12.10 -12.49 -68.82
N LEU A 25 12.72 -13.38 -68.05
CA LEU A 25 13.35 -14.61 -68.54
C LEU A 25 12.54 -15.81 -68.05
N THR A 26 12.50 -16.86 -68.86
CA THR A 26 11.91 -18.14 -68.45
C THR A 26 12.94 -18.91 -67.62
N PRO A 27 12.65 -19.26 -66.35
CA PRO A 27 13.58 -20.02 -65.51
C PRO A 27 14.01 -21.33 -66.18
N GLY A 28 15.32 -21.58 -66.23
CA GLY A 28 15.91 -22.77 -66.86
C GLY A 28 16.04 -22.73 -68.39
N ALA A 29 15.56 -21.67 -69.06
CA ALA A 29 15.74 -21.52 -70.51
C ALA A 29 17.19 -21.17 -70.89
N ALA A 30 17.49 -21.15 -72.19
CA ALA A 30 18.84 -20.88 -72.67
C ALA A 30 19.39 -19.52 -72.19
N ALA A 31 18.57 -18.47 -72.21
CA ALA A 31 18.98 -17.14 -71.75
C ALA A 31 19.15 -17.03 -70.23
N ASP A 32 18.35 -17.74 -69.44
CA ASP A 32 18.47 -17.78 -67.97
C ASP A 32 19.73 -18.54 -67.54
N ARG A 33 20.04 -19.65 -68.22
CA ARG A 33 21.23 -20.48 -67.92
C ARG A 33 22.55 -19.79 -68.20
N THR A 34 22.61 -18.87 -69.15
CA THR A 34 23.86 -18.13 -69.41
C THR A 34 24.11 -17.02 -68.41
N GLY A 35 23.05 -16.44 -67.83
CA GLY A 35 23.11 -15.33 -66.86
C GLY A 35 23.69 -14.03 -67.43
N VAL A 36 24.00 -13.99 -68.73
CA VAL A 36 24.58 -12.83 -69.42
C VAL A 36 23.51 -11.78 -69.70
N ILE A 37 22.27 -12.22 -69.98
CA ILE A 37 21.13 -11.36 -70.26
C ILE A 37 20.24 -11.32 -69.02
N GLN A 38 19.88 -10.12 -68.57
CA GLN A 38 19.07 -9.89 -67.37
C GLN A 38 17.80 -9.11 -67.69
N LYS A 39 16.84 -9.19 -66.77
CA LYS A 39 15.62 -8.37 -66.84
C LYS A 39 16.01 -6.89 -66.81
N GLY A 40 15.48 -6.11 -67.76
CA GLY A 40 15.76 -4.69 -67.92
C GLY A 40 16.80 -4.37 -68.99
N ASP A 41 17.50 -5.37 -69.54
CA ASP A 41 18.47 -5.16 -70.61
C ASP A 41 17.78 -4.66 -71.90
N ILE A 42 18.46 -3.77 -72.63
CA ILE A 42 17.97 -3.18 -73.86
C ILE A 42 18.54 -3.92 -75.07
N VAL A 43 17.68 -4.36 -75.98
CA VAL A 43 18.08 -5.06 -77.19
C VAL A 43 18.37 -4.03 -78.28
N LEU A 44 19.65 -3.81 -78.56
CA LEU A 44 20.09 -2.87 -79.59
C LEU A 44 20.25 -3.54 -80.95
N LYS A 45 20.78 -4.76 -80.97
CA LYS A 45 21.09 -5.54 -82.17
C LYS A 45 20.79 -7.02 -81.95
N VAL A 46 20.37 -7.70 -83.01
CA VAL A 46 20.29 -9.17 -83.07
C VAL A 46 21.17 -9.58 -84.25
N ASP A 47 22.23 -10.33 -83.95
CA ASP A 47 23.35 -10.57 -84.87
C ASP A 47 23.91 -9.24 -85.42
N ASP A 48 23.94 -9.08 -86.74
CA ASP A 48 24.45 -7.87 -87.42
C ASP A 48 23.36 -6.83 -87.73
N VAL A 49 22.10 -7.11 -87.36
CA VAL A 49 20.97 -6.22 -87.67
C VAL A 49 20.58 -5.39 -86.46
N THR A 50 20.51 -4.08 -86.65
CA THR A 50 20.06 -3.15 -85.61
C THR A 50 18.55 -3.19 -85.53
N VAL A 51 18.02 -3.47 -84.34
CA VAL A 51 16.59 -3.71 -84.10
C VAL A 51 15.86 -2.52 -83.46
N THR A 52 16.58 -1.44 -83.16
CA THR A 52 15.99 -0.20 -82.61
C THR A 52 14.96 0.39 -83.58
N GLY A 53 13.73 0.61 -83.10
CA GLY A 53 12.63 1.14 -83.91
C GLY A 53 11.88 0.09 -84.74
N MET A 54 12.29 -1.18 -84.70
CA MET A 54 11.49 -2.27 -85.26
C MET A 54 10.32 -2.62 -84.33
N SER A 55 9.21 -3.10 -84.89
CA SER A 55 8.11 -3.61 -84.07
C SER A 55 8.51 -4.92 -83.37
N LEU A 56 7.99 -5.12 -82.16
CA LEU A 56 8.24 -6.32 -81.36
C LEU A 56 8.06 -7.64 -82.15
N ALA A 57 6.99 -7.71 -82.95
CA ALA A 57 6.69 -8.88 -83.79
C ALA A 57 7.79 -9.17 -84.82
N LYS A 58 8.32 -8.14 -85.49
CA LYS A 58 9.41 -8.30 -86.47
C LYS A 58 10.70 -8.80 -85.83
N VAL A 59 11.04 -8.28 -84.65
CA VAL A 59 12.25 -8.70 -83.92
C VAL A 59 12.12 -10.14 -83.45
N ARG A 60 10.94 -10.54 -82.99
CA ARG A 60 10.65 -11.92 -82.60
C ARG A 60 10.81 -12.88 -83.78
N ASP A 61 10.21 -12.56 -84.92
CA ASP A 61 10.27 -13.42 -86.10
C ASP A 61 11.72 -13.52 -86.61
N TYR A 62 12.51 -12.43 -86.53
CA TYR A 62 13.92 -12.43 -86.87
C TYR A 62 14.76 -13.35 -85.96
N VAL A 63 14.54 -13.30 -84.64
CA VAL A 63 15.20 -14.18 -83.66
C VAL A 63 14.85 -15.66 -83.88
N ILE A 64 13.62 -15.94 -84.30
CA ILE A 64 13.14 -17.31 -84.55
C ILE A 64 13.71 -17.85 -85.87
N GLU A 65 13.67 -17.06 -86.95
CA GLU A 65 14.11 -17.47 -88.29
C GLU A 65 15.60 -17.82 -88.31
N LYS A 66 16.44 -17.02 -87.66
CA LYS A 66 17.89 -17.24 -87.63
C LYS A 66 18.31 -18.48 -86.87
N ASN A 67 17.56 -18.91 -85.85
CA ASN A 67 17.83 -20.15 -85.14
C ASN A 67 17.71 -21.41 -86.03
N ASN A 68 16.88 -21.36 -87.08
CA ASN A 68 16.72 -22.50 -88.00
C ASN A 68 17.86 -22.59 -89.04
N ASP A 69 18.48 -21.45 -89.39
CA ASP A 69 19.55 -21.39 -90.40
C ASP A 69 20.86 -22.03 -89.90
N TYR A 70 21.17 -21.86 -88.60
CA TYR A 70 22.30 -22.53 -87.96
C TYR A 70 22.16 -24.06 -87.91
N ALA A 71 20.94 -24.56 -87.72
CA ALA A 71 20.68 -26.01 -87.73
C ALA A 71 20.91 -26.60 -89.14
N ALA A 72 20.42 -25.91 -90.19
CA ALA A 72 20.60 -26.33 -91.58
C ALA A 72 22.07 -26.30 -92.03
N GLN A 73 22.85 -25.31 -91.59
CA GLN A 73 24.29 -25.24 -91.89
C GLN A 73 25.09 -26.37 -91.23
N LYS A 74 24.74 -26.75 -89.99
CA LYS A 74 25.40 -27.83 -89.25
C LYS A 74 25.20 -29.18 -89.95
N ASP A 75 24.01 -29.45 -90.45
CA ASP A 75 23.70 -30.69 -91.18
C ASP A 75 24.44 -30.74 -92.52
N LYS A 76 24.52 -29.62 -93.24
CA LYS A 76 25.24 -29.53 -94.51
C LYS A 76 26.75 -29.72 -94.34
N LEU A 77 27.33 -29.17 -93.27
CA LEU A 77 28.74 -29.35 -92.94
C LEU A 77 29.05 -30.81 -92.52
N SER A 78 28.14 -31.43 -91.77
CA SER A 78 28.25 -32.85 -91.37
C SER A 78 28.20 -33.80 -92.58
N GLN A 79 27.34 -33.51 -93.56
CA GLN A 79 27.27 -34.24 -94.83
C GLN A 79 28.54 -34.08 -95.69
N LEU A 80 29.13 -32.87 -95.74
CA LEU A 80 30.37 -32.64 -96.48
C LEU A 80 31.57 -33.37 -95.85
N LEU A 81 31.61 -33.46 -94.52
CA LEU A 81 32.64 -34.22 -93.80
C LEU A 81 32.53 -35.74 -94.02
N GLN A 82 31.31 -36.29 -94.14
CA GLN A 82 31.11 -37.71 -94.46
C GLN A 82 31.52 -38.08 -95.89
N ARG A 83 31.41 -37.14 -96.84
CA ARG A 83 31.62 -37.40 -98.27
C ARG A 83 33.08 -37.31 -98.70
N ASN A 84 33.93 -36.62 -97.93
CA ASN A 84 35.37 -36.51 -98.16
C ASN A 84 36.14 -37.42 -97.19
N GLN A 85 36.15 -38.73 -97.47
CA GLN A 85 37.11 -39.64 -96.83
C GLN A 85 38.51 -39.34 -97.37
N ILE A 86 39.16 -38.31 -96.83
CA ILE A 86 40.56 -38.02 -97.08
C ILE A 86 41.36 -39.01 -96.25
N GLU A 87 41.89 -40.06 -96.89
CA GLU A 87 42.71 -41.08 -96.23
C GLU A 87 44.16 -40.66 -96.00
N ASP A 88 44.48 -39.37 -96.13
CA ASP A 88 45.84 -38.87 -95.85
C ASP A 88 46.17 -39.05 -94.35
N PRO A 89 47.20 -39.84 -94.01
CA PRO A 89 47.59 -40.08 -92.62
C PRO A 89 47.99 -38.80 -91.88
N ARG A 90 48.54 -37.79 -92.57
CA ARG A 90 48.87 -36.49 -91.94
C ARG A 90 47.62 -35.73 -91.51
N VAL A 91 46.55 -35.82 -92.30
CA VAL A 91 45.27 -35.18 -91.97
C VAL A 91 44.60 -35.88 -90.78
N LYS A 92 44.71 -37.22 -90.68
CA LYS A 92 44.23 -37.97 -89.50
C LYS A 92 44.98 -37.61 -88.22
N GLU A 93 46.30 -37.46 -88.30
CA GLU A 93 47.14 -37.04 -87.16
C GLU A 93 46.76 -35.63 -86.70
N LEU A 94 46.65 -34.68 -87.63
CA LEU A 94 46.24 -33.31 -87.32
C LEU A 94 44.82 -33.24 -86.73
N ALA A 95 43.89 -34.07 -87.21
CA ALA A 95 42.53 -34.16 -86.68
C ALA A 95 42.51 -34.71 -85.25
N ASN A 96 43.36 -35.70 -84.94
CA ASN A 96 43.50 -36.22 -83.57
C ASN A 96 44.11 -35.17 -82.63
N GLU A 97 45.12 -34.42 -83.09
CA GLU A 97 45.73 -33.34 -82.32
C GLU A 97 44.73 -32.20 -82.05
N LEU A 98 43.96 -31.79 -83.07
CA LEU A 98 42.90 -30.79 -82.94
C LEU A 98 41.82 -31.26 -81.95
N LYS A 99 41.45 -32.55 -81.99
CA LYS A 99 40.50 -33.15 -81.06
C LYS A 99 41.04 -33.12 -79.63
N SER A 100 42.30 -33.50 -79.42
CA SER A 100 42.97 -33.41 -78.11
C SER A 100 42.96 -31.97 -77.59
N ARG A 101 43.39 -31.00 -78.42
CA ARG A 101 43.44 -29.58 -78.05
C ARG A 101 42.07 -28.99 -77.77
N SER A 102 41.03 -29.45 -78.47
CA SER A 102 39.65 -29.05 -78.21
C SER A 102 39.14 -29.57 -76.85
N GLU A 103 39.56 -30.76 -76.46
CA GLU A 103 39.24 -31.34 -75.15
C GLU A 103 39.97 -30.60 -74.03
N ASP A 104 41.25 -30.28 -74.20
CA ASP A 104 42.02 -29.48 -73.24
C ASP A 104 41.40 -28.08 -73.03
N LEU A 105 40.97 -27.42 -74.11
CA LEU A 105 40.27 -26.13 -74.03
C LEU A 105 38.94 -26.25 -73.29
N ARG A 106 38.19 -27.34 -73.51
CA ARG A 106 36.96 -27.60 -72.79
C ARG A 106 37.22 -27.81 -71.30
N GLN A 107 38.23 -28.59 -70.92
CA GLN A 107 38.62 -28.79 -69.52
C GLN A 107 39.07 -27.48 -68.86
N LEU A 108 39.80 -26.62 -69.59
CA LEU A 108 40.21 -25.30 -69.11
C LEU A 108 39.01 -24.36 -68.92
N GLN A 109 38.01 -24.42 -69.81
CA GLN A 109 36.76 -23.68 -69.64
C GLN A 109 35.97 -24.19 -68.42
N GLU A 110 35.85 -25.50 -68.25
CA GLU A 110 35.16 -26.11 -67.10
C GLU A 110 35.84 -25.74 -65.77
N THR A 111 37.18 -25.78 -65.70
CA THR A 111 37.93 -25.36 -64.51
C THR A 111 37.74 -23.87 -64.22
N ARG A 112 37.75 -23.01 -65.24
CA ARG A 112 37.47 -21.56 -65.09
C ARG A 112 36.07 -21.31 -64.53
N ILE A 113 35.05 -22.01 -65.03
CA ILE A 113 33.68 -21.93 -64.52
C ILE A 113 33.64 -22.33 -63.05
N ARG A 114 34.21 -23.49 -62.69
CA ARG A 114 34.27 -23.97 -61.30
C ARG A 114 34.99 -22.99 -60.37
N THR A 115 36.08 -22.35 -60.82
CA THR A 115 36.77 -21.34 -60.01
C THR A 115 35.94 -20.07 -59.80
N LYS A 116 35.20 -19.63 -60.83
CA LYS A 116 34.27 -18.50 -60.71
C LYS A 116 33.12 -18.81 -59.77
N GLU A 117 32.50 -19.98 -59.88
CA GLU A 117 31.43 -20.43 -58.98
C GLU A 117 31.92 -20.47 -57.52
N ARG A 118 33.10 -21.02 -57.27
CA ARG A 118 33.71 -21.02 -55.94
C ARG A 118 33.98 -19.61 -55.42
N GLN A 119 34.41 -18.70 -56.29
CA GLN A 119 34.64 -17.31 -55.90
C GLN A 119 33.31 -16.61 -55.55
N THR A 120 32.28 -16.74 -56.39
CA THR A 120 30.96 -16.16 -56.12
C THR A 120 30.32 -16.74 -54.86
N ASP A 121 30.50 -18.04 -54.60
CA ASP A 121 30.03 -18.68 -53.38
C ASP A 121 30.78 -18.19 -52.14
N ALA A 122 32.10 -18.00 -52.25
CA ALA A 122 32.90 -17.45 -51.16
C ALA A 122 32.51 -15.99 -50.86
N GLU A 123 32.27 -15.17 -51.87
CA GLU A 123 31.78 -13.79 -51.72
C GLU A 123 30.38 -13.75 -51.11
N ARG A 124 29.46 -14.62 -51.53
CA ARG A 124 28.14 -14.77 -50.93
C ARG A 124 28.23 -15.10 -49.44
N ARG A 125 29.05 -16.08 -49.08
CA ARG A 125 29.26 -16.46 -47.66
C ARG A 125 29.84 -15.30 -46.85
N ARG A 126 30.80 -14.55 -47.40
CA ARG A 126 31.35 -13.35 -46.73
C ARG A 126 30.26 -12.32 -46.47
N MET A 127 29.44 -12.03 -47.48
CA MET A 127 28.32 -11.08 -47.34
C MET A 127 27.30 -11.56 -46.29
N GLU A 128 26.91 -12.83 -46.32
CA GLU A 128 26.02 -13.41 -45.30
C GLU A 128 26.59 -13.31 -43.89
N THR A 129 27.89 -13.60 -43.71
CA THR A 129 28.54 -13.44 -42.40
C THR A 129 28.61 -11.99 -41.95
N GLN A 130 28.85 -11.05 -42.87
CA GLN A 130 28.86 -9.63 -42.56
C GLN A 130 27.48 -9.15 -42.12
N THR A 131 26.43 -9.49 -42.87
CA THR A 131 25.05 -9.14 -42.49
C THR A 131 24.66 -9.77 -41.14
N ARG A 132 25.14 -10.98 -40.83
CA ARG A 132 24.91 -11.59 -39.52
C ARG A 132 25.58 -10.79 -38.40
N LEU A 133 26.85 -10.43 -38.57
CA LEU A 133 27.59 -9.61 -37.60
C LEU A 133 26.98 -8.22 -37.41
N GLU A 134 26.50 -7.59 -38.48
CA GLU A 134 25.81 -6.29 -38.40
C GLU A 134 24.51 -6.39 -37.57
N ARG A 135 23.73 -7.46 -37.74
CA ARG A 135 22.55 -7.73 -36.91
C ARG A 135 22.91 -7.97 -35.45
N GLU A 136 23.92 -8.79 -35.18
CA GLU A 136 24.41 -9.07 -33.82
C GLU A 136 24.90 -7.77 -33.13
N CYS A 137 25.63 -6.92 -33.85
CA CYS A 137 26.06 -5.61 -33.36
C CYS A 137 24.88 -4.67 -33.06
N ALA A 138 23.87 -4.62 -33.93
CA ALA A 138 22.68 -3.81 -33.72
C ALA A 138 21.87 -4.27 -32.50
N GLU A 139 21.72 -5.59 -32.33
CA GLU A 139 21.07 -6.18 -31.16
C GLU A 139 21.81 -5.85 -29.86
N LYS A 140 23.15 -6.00 -29.86
CA LYS A 140 23.98 -5.63 -28.71
C LYS A 140 23.81 -4.15 -28.33
N LEU A 141 23.81 -3.25 -29.31
CA LEU A 141 23.62 -1.81 -29.08
C LEU A 141 22.22 -1.52 -28.49
N ASN A 142 21.19 -2.23 -28.95
CA ASN A 142 19.83 -2.11 -28.40
C ASN A 142 19.78 -2.58 -26.94
N ILE A 143 20.42 -3.70 -26.61
CA ILE A 143 20.52 -4.20 -25.23
C ILE A 143 21.25 -3.19 -24.33
N GLU A 144 22.36 -2.63 -24.79
CA GLU A 144 23.11 -1.60 -24.04
C GLU A 144 22.31 -0.31 -23.82
N SER A 145 21.44 0.06 -24.77
CA SER A 145 20.51 1.19 -24.60
C SER A 145 19.49 0.90 -23.51
N ARG A 146 18.85 -0.28 -23.55
CA ARG A 146 17.88 -0.70 -22.52
C ARG A 146 18.49 -0.79 -21.13
N LEU A 147 19.73 -1.30 -21.03
CA LEU A 147 20.45 -1.38 -19.76
C LEU A 147 20.71 0.02 -19.17
N ARG A 148 21.01 1.01 -20.02
CA ARG A 148 21.14 2.41 -19.58
C ARG A 148 19.82 2.97 -19.06
N THR A 149 18.70 2.68 -19.73
CA THR A 149 17.37 3.09 -19.26
C THR A 149 17.06 2.50 -17.88
N VAL A 150 17.22 1.19 -17.70
CA VAL A 150 16.97 0.52 -16.41
C VAL A 150 17.89 1.08 -15.31
N LYS A 151 19.15 1.38 -15.63
CA LYS A 151 20.07 1.98 -14.66
C LYS A 151 19.62 3.38 -14.21
N ASN A 152 19.10 4.18 -15.14
CA ASN A 152 18.57 5.50 -14.81
C ASN A 152 17.29 5.39 -13.95
N GLU A 153 16.38 4.48 -14.32
CA GLU A 153 15.16 4.21 -13.53
C GLU A 153 15.49 3.72 -12.11
N SER A 154 16.52 2.88 -11.96
CA SER A 154 17.03 2.44 -10.65
C SER A 154 17.56 3.62 -9.82
N ALA A 155 18.31 4.52 -10.43
CA ALA A 155 18.82 5.72 -9.75
C ALA A 155 17.69 6.69 -9.36
N ASP A 156 16.64 6.77 -10.16
CA ASP A 156 15.44 7.56 -9.84
C ASP A 156 14.69 6.96 -8.65
N PHE A 157 14.58 5.63 -8.60
CA PHE A 157 13.99 4.91 -7.48
C PHE A 157 14.79 5.10 -6.18
N GLU A 158 16.12 5.00 -6.24
CA GLU A 158 16.99 5.24 -5.08
C GLU A 158 16.82 6.66 -4.54
N ARG A 159 16.75 7.67 -5.41
CA ARG A 159 16.49 9.07 -5.00
C ARG A 159 15.13 9.23 -4.34
N ALA A 160 14.08 8.65 -4.91
CA ALA A 160 12.74 8.70 -4.32
C ALA A 160 12.70 8.02 -2.94
N PHE A 161 13.41 6.89 -2.80
CA PHE A 161 13.52 6.19 -1.52
C PHE A 161 14.27 7.01 -0.46
N GLU A 162 15.37 7.68 -0.84
CA GLU A 162 16.09 8.58 0.06
C GLU A 162 15.25 9.78 0.51
N GLU A 163 14.44 10.36 -0.38
CA GLU A 163 13.50 11.43 -0.07
C GLU A 163 12.42 10.97 0.92
N GLU A 164 11.82 9.79 0.70
CA GLU A 164 10.83 9.21 1.61
C GLU A 164 11.46 8.91 2.99
N PHE A 165 12.67 8.37 3.01
CA PHE A 165 13.38 8.08 4.26
C PHE A 165 13.76 9.36 5.03
N ALA A 166 14.08 10.45 4.31
CA ALA A 166 14.30 11.76 4.93
C ALA A 166 13.01 12.32 5.55
N LEU A 167 11.87 12.19 4.88
CA LEU A 167 10.57 12.56 5.43
C LEU A 167 10.25 11.77 6.70
N TRP A 168 10.48 10.46 6.69
CA TRP A 168 10.25 9.61 7.86
C TRP A 168 11.13 10.01 9.05
N ARG A 169 12.42 10.31 8.82
CA ARG A 169 13.30 10.85 9.86
C ARG A 169 12.79 12.17 10.45
N ASN A 170 12.31 13.09 9.60
CA ASN A 170 11.74 14.35 10.07
C ASN A 170 10.48 14.12 10.94
N VAL A 171 9.63 13.16 10.57
CA VAL A 171 8.45 12.79 11.36
C VAL A 171 8.85 12.20 12.71
N GLN A 172 9.85 11.32 12.73
CA GLN A 172 10.40 10.74 13.97
C GLN A 172 10.96 11.80 14.91
N GLU A 173 11.78 12.72 14.40
CA GLU A 173 12.34 13.82 15.20
C GLU A 173 11.23 14.75 15.75
N LYS A 174 10.21 15.05 14.94
CA LYS A 174 9.07 15.83 15.40
C LYS A 174 8.29 15.12 16.52
N LEU A 175 8.01 13.83 16.35
CA LEU A 175 7.30 13.04 17.35
C LEU A 175 8.10 12.97 18.66
N LYS A 176 9.41 12.77 18.57
CA LYS A 176 10.31 12.80 19.73
C LYS A 176 10.23 14.13 20.47
N HIS A 177 10.28 15.25 19.74
CA HIS A 177 10.14 16.58 20.33
C HIS A 177 8.78 16.81 20.99
N ASP A 178 7.68 16.39 20.35
CA ASP A 178 6.33 16.50 20.90
C ASP A 178 6.19 15.69 22.20
N VAL A 179 6.79 14.50 22.27
CA VAL A 179 6.85 13.67 23.49
C VAL A 179 7.66 14.36 24.59
N GLU A 180 8.82 14.95 24.28
CA GLU A 180 9.63 15.69 25.25
C GLU A 180 8.87 16.89 25.84
N ILE A 181 8.08 17.60 25.02
CA ILE A 181 7.19 18.68 25.49
C ILE A 181 6.12 18.13 26.43
N GLU A 182 5.46 17.02 26.07
CA GLU A 182 4.41 16.43 26.90
C GLU A 182 4.95 15.95 28.26
N VAL A 183 6.12 15.30 28.27
CA VAL A 183 6.80 14.87 29.51
C VAL A 183 7.14 16.07 30.39
N SER A 184 7.69 17.14 29.81
CA SER A 184 8.02 18.37 30.56
C SER A 184 6.77 19.04 31.14
N SER A 185 5.67 19.07 30.37
CA SER A 185 4.39 19.61 30.81
C SER A 185 3.80 18.80 31.99
N LYS A 186 3.87 17.46 31.93
CA LYS A 186 3.45 16.58 33.04
C LYS A 186 4.28 16.81 34.29
N GLN A 187 5.60 16.93 34.17
CA GLN A 187 6.48 17.22 35.30
C GLN A 187 6.12 18.55 35.98
N LEU A 188 5.92 19.62 35.20
CA LEU A 188 5.47 20.91 35.74
C LEU A 188 4.11 20.82 36.43
N ALA A 189 3.18 20.03 35.89
CA ALA A 189 1.88 19.81 36.51
C ALA A 189 1.98 19.01 37.83
N GLU A 190 2.85 17.99 37.89
CA GLU A 190 3.13 17.21 39.11
C GLU A 190 3.81 18.07 40.19
N GLU A 191 4.75 18.94 39.81
CA GLU A 191 5.37 19.91 40.71
C GLU A 191 4.33 20.90 41.26
N ALA A 192 3.46 21.44 40.40
CA ALA A 192 2.39 22.35 40.81
C ALA A 192 1.39 21.68 41.76
N LEU A 193 1.00 20.42 41.47
CA LEU A 193 0.17 19.63 42.38
C LEU A 193 0.86 19.37 43.72
N SER A 194 2.15 19.03 43.71
CA SER A 194 2.93 18.81 44.94
C SER A 194 3.03 20.07 45.80
N GLN A 195 3.21 21.24 45.17
CA GLN A 195 3.18 22.54 45.85
C GLN A 195 1.79 22.85 46.41
N ALA A 196 0.72 22.60 45.65
CA ALA A 196 -0.65 22.80 46.10
C ALA A 196 -1.03 21.86 47.27
N PHE A 197 -0.62 20.59 47.23
CA PHE A 197 -0.81 19.66 48.34
C PHE A 197 -0.04 20.09 49.59
N SER A 198 1.18 20.61 49.44
CA SER A 198 1.96 21.14 50.57
C SER A 198 1.26 22.35 51.20
N ALA A 199 0.74 23.28 50.39
CA ALA A 199 -0.04 24.43 50.86
C ALA A 199 -1.36 24.01 51.55
N CYS A 200 -2.08 23.02 51.00
CA CYS A 200 -3.31 22.48 51.60
C CYS A 200 -3.03 21.65 52.87
N GLY A 201 -1.86 21.03 53.00
CA GLY A 201 -1.44 20.30 54.20
C GLY A 201 -1.51 21.15 55.46
N GLU A 202 -1.11 22.42 55.37
CA GLU A 202 -1.25 23.39 56.47
C GLU A 202 -2.72 23.67 56.84
N GLN A 203 -3.63 23.59 55.87
CA GLN A 203 -5.07 23.78 56.06
C GLN A 203 -5.78 22.55 56.67
N THR A 204 -5.25 21.34 56.45
CA THR A 204 -5.79 20.11 57.07
C THR A 204 -5.54 20.03 58.58
N HIS A 205 -4.45 20.62 59.08
CA HIS A 205 -4.21 20.72 60.53
C HIS A 205 -5.31 21.56 61.22
N LEU A 206 -5.69 22.68 60.61
CA LEU A 206 -6.75 23.55 61.11
C LEU A 206 -8.14 22.89 61.06
N SER A 207 -8.38 22.07 60.03
CA SER A 207 -9.64 21.31 59.88
C SER A 207 -9.79 20.21 60.94
N ASN A 208 -8.70 19.51 61.26
CA ASN A 208 -8.70 18.48 62.31
C ASN A 208 -8.88 19.09 63.70
N GLU A 209 -8.29 20.27 63.95
CA GLU A 209 -8.49 21.01 65.20
C GLU A 209 -9.94 21.50 65.35
N MET A 210 -10.56 22.00 64.28
CA MET A 210 -11.99 22.32 64.28
C MET A 210 -12.89 21.11 64.52
N LEU A 211 -12.55 19.93 64.01
CA LEU A 211 -13.31 18.71 64.24
C LEU A 211 -13.25 18.29 65.72
N ASP A 212 -12.07 18.38 66.35
CA ASP A 212 -11.90 18.10 67.79
C ASP A 212 -12.70 19.11 68.65
N LEU A 213 -12.69 20.39 68.28
CA LEU A 213 -13.51 21.41 68.94
C LEU A 213 -15.02 21.13 68.82
N ARG A 214 -15.51 20.70 67.65
CA ARG A 214 -16.92 20.30 67.48
C ARG A 214 -17.29 19.08 68.30
N LEU A 215 -16.41 18.09 68.41
CA LEU A 215 -16.65 16.92 69.25
C LEU A 215 -16.69 17.27 70.73
N LYS A 216 -15.83 18.19 71.18
CA LYS A 216 -15.88 18.76 72.53
C LYS A 216 -17.19 19.51 72.79
N GLU A 217 -17.63 20.34 71.85
CA GLU A 217 -18.91 21.05 71.91
C GLU A 217 -20.09 20.08 72.06
N GLN A 218 -20.17 19.04 71.22
CA GLN A 218 -21.24 18.03 71.31
C GLN A 218 -21.27 17.29 72.65
N ARG A 219 -20.10 17.00 73.25
CA ARG A 219 -20.03 16.39 74.58
C ARG A 219 -20.59 17.33 75.64
N ILE A 220 -20.24 18.61 75.58
CA ILE A 220 -20.75 19.63 76.51
C ILE A 220 -22.28 19.75 76.35
N SER A 221 -22.80 19.83 75.12
CA SER A 221 -24.25 19.90 74.87
C SER A 221 -24.99 18.69 75.45
N ARG A 222 -24.42 17.48 75.34
CA ARG A 222 -25.02 16.27 75.91
C ARG A 222 -25.02 16.30 77.44
N CYS A 223 -23.93 16.76 78.05
CA CYS A 223 -23.88 16.95 79.51
C CYS A 223 -24.91 17.97 79.98
N LEU A 224 -25.07 19.09 79.28
CA LEU A 224 -26.08 20.11 79.61
C LEU A 224 -27.50 19.57 79.47
N SER A 225 -27.80 18.78 78.43
CA SER A 225 -29.10 18.10 78.29
C SER A 225 -29.40 17.19 79.48
N ASN A 226 -28.43 16.37 79.90
CA ASN A 226 -28.61 15.48 81.04
C ASN A 226 -28.85 16.25 82.35
N VAL A 227 -28.16 17.39 82.54
CA VAL A 227 -28.37 18.27 83.69
C VAL A 227 -29.76 18.89 83.65
N HIS A 228 -30.23 19.30 82.46
CA HIS A 228 -31.58 19.84 82.29
C HIS A 228 -32.65 18.79 82.59
N ASP A 229 -32.50 17.56 82.09
CA ASP A 229 -33.41 16.45 82.40
C ASP A 229 -33.42 16.12 83.91
N ALA A 230 -32.28 16.20 84.57
CA ALA A 230 -32.19 16.01 86.02
C ALA A 230 -32.88 17.14 86.78
N LEU A 231 -32.73 18.38 86.31
CA LEU A 231 -33.40 19.55 86.89
C LEU A 231 -34.92 19.47 86.70
N ASP A 232 -35.39 19.06 85.53
CA ASP A 232 -36.81 18.83 85.25
C ASP A 232 -37.39 17.73 86.14
N LYS A 233 -36.65 16.64 86.36
CA LYS A 233 -37.06 15.59 87.31
C LYS A 233 -37.13 16.11 88.74
N ALA A 234 -36.16 16.92 89.16
CA ALA A 234 -36.17 17.55 90.48
C ALA A 234 -37.34 18.53 90.63
N SER A 235 -37.65 19.30 89.59
CA SER A 235 -38.82 20.19 89.57
C SER A 235 -40.12 19.42 89.72
N ARG A 236 -40.29 18.31 88.99
CA ARG A 236 -41.49 17.45 89.12
C ARG A 236 -41.61 16.83 90.50
N LEU A 237 -40.48 16.46 91.13
CA LEU A 237 -40.48 15.96 92.51
C LEU A 237 -40.94 17.04 93.49
N ASN A 238 -40.46 18.28 93.32
CA ASN A 238 -40.95 19.41 94.11
C ASN A 238 -42.46 19.62 93.92
N ASP A 239 -42.98 19.55 92.68
CA ASP A 239 -44.42 19.68 92.42
C ASP A 239 -45.24 18.59 93.15
N VAL A 240 -44.72 17.35 93.22
CA VAL A 240 -45.37 16.24 93.95
C VAL A 240 -45.33 16.49 95.46
N VAL A 241 -44.19 16.95 95.99
CA VAL A 241 -44.06 17.30 97.41
C VAL A 241 -45.03 18.43 97.77
N ASP A 242 -45.16 19.45 96.92
CA ASP A 242 -46.09 20.56 97.11
C ASP A 242 -47.55 20.08 97.05
N GLN A 243 -47.89 19.16 96.14
CA GLN A 243 -49.23 18.53 96.08
C GLN A 243 -49.56 17.74 97.35
N GLU A 244 -48.62 16.93 97.83
CA GLU A 244 -48.77 16.18 99.09
C GLU A 244 -48.92 17.14 100.27
N LEU A 245 -48.06 18.16 100.39
CA LEU A 245 -48.19 19.20 101.41
C LEU A 245 -49.56 19.86 101.37
N HIS A 246 -50.05 20.25 100.18
CA HIS A 246 -51.39 20.81 99.99
C HIS A 246 -52.51 19.82 100.35
N ALA A 247 -52.32 18.52 100.19
CA ALA A 247 -53.28 17.50 100.62
C ALA A 247 -53.33 17.36 102.16
N TYR A 248 -52.21 17.54 102.85
CA TYR A 248 -52.16 17.53 104.31
C TYR A 248 -52.69 18.83 104.95
N THR A 249 -52.60 19.98 104.27
CA THR A 249 -53.08 21.28 104.78
C THR A 249 -54.52 21.23 105.30
N PRO A 250 -55.54 20.74 104.56
CA PRO A 250 -56.90 20.70 105.07
C PRO A 250 -57.08 19.72 106.24
N ALA A 251 -56.30 18.64 106.32
CA ALA A 251 -56.32 17.75 107.48
C ALA A 251 -55.70 18.41 108.71
N LEU A 252 -54.64 19.21 108.52
CA LEU A 252 -54.01 20.00 109.56
C LEU A 252 -54.93 21.13 110.04
N ASP A 253 -55.57 21.84 109.11
CA ASP A 253 -56.57 22.88 109.41
C ASP A 253 -57.80 22.29 110.10
N ALA A 254 -58.25 21.10 109.70
CA ALA A 254 -59.34 20.38 110.38
C ALA A 254 -58.93 19.92 111.77
N ALA A 255 -57.70 19.45 111.97
CA ALA A 255 -57.18 19.08 113.29
C ALA A 255 -57.00 20.30 114.20
N GLN A 256 -56.50 21.42 113.67
CA GLN A 256 -56.43 22.70 114.38
C GLN A 256 -57.82 23.23 114.71
N GLY A 257 -58.75 23.20 113.75
CA GLY A 257 -60.13 23.62 113.93
C GLY A 257 -60.85 22.75 114.96
N TRP A 258 -60.66 21.43 114.91
CA TRP A 258 -61.19 20.50 115.92
C TRP A 258 -60.59 20.80 117.29
N PHE A 259 -59.26 20.96 117.40
CA PHE A 259 -58.60 21.27 118.67
C PHE A 259 -59.09 22.60 119.26
N LEU A 260 -59.18 23.65 118.44
CA LEU A 260 -59.70 24.96 118.86
C LEU A 260 -61.18 24.88 119.23
N ASN A 261 -62.00 24.14 118.50
CA ASN A 261 -63.42 23.98 118.79
C ASN A 261 -63.65 23.13 120.04
N GLU A 262 -62.85 22.09 120.28
CA GLU A 262 -62.89 21.31 121.51
C GLU A 262 -62.45 22.17 122.70
N LEU A 263 -61.41 22.98 122.55
CA LEU A 263 -60.93 23.90 123.58
C LEU A 263 -61.97 24.98 123.89
N VAL A 264 -62.62 25.55 122.87
CA VAL A 264 -63.77 26.47 123.03
C VAL A 264 -64.97 25.77 123.64
N THR A 265 -65.29 24.53 123.25
CA THR A 265 -66.43 23.76 123.79
C THR A 265 -66.20 23.41 125.26
N THR A 266 -64.97 23.05 125.62
CA THR A 266 -64.57 22.79 127.01
C THR A 266 -64.66 24.06 127.84
N LEU A 267 -64.21 25.20 127.30
CA LEU A 267 -64.34 26.52 127.97
C LEU A 267 -65.79 27.00 128.05
N ARG A 268 -66.64 26.68 127.08
CA ARG A 268 -68.06 27.06 127.03
C ARG A 268 -68.92 26.21 127.96
N ASN A 269 -68.62 24.91 128.09
CA ASN A 269 -69.32 24.02 129.03
C ASN A 269 -68.95 24.27 130.49
N LEU A 270 -67.85 24.99 130.75
CA LEU A 270 -67.49 25.46 132.09
C LEU A 270 -68.18 26.77 132.50
N SER A 271 -68.96 27.41 131.62
CA SER A 271 -69.52 28.74 131.87
C SER A 271 -70.97 28.85 131.38
N PHE A 272 -71.92 28.41 132.23
CA PHE A 272 -73.37 28.72 132.22
C PHE A 272 -74.16 28.29 130.96
N GLY A 273 -75.18 27.42 130.99
CA GLY A 273 -76.36 27.45 131.86
C GLY A 273 -77.57 28.06 131.13
N ASN A 274 -78.46 27.20 130.59
CA ASN A 274 -79.84 27.46 130.11
C ASN A 274 -80.09 28.24 128.79
N MET A 275 -80.76 27.58 127.83
CA MET A 275 -82.12 27.89 127.28
C MET A 275 -82.35 27.19 125.91
N PRO A 276 -83.54 26.63 125.64
CA PRO A 276 -83.91 26.04 124.35
C PRO A 276 -84.78 27.00 123.50
N ASP A 277 -84.62 27.03 122.17
CA ASP A 277 -85.75 27.05 121.21
C ASP A 277 -85.35 27.11 119.71
N ASN A 278 -86.04 26.28 118.93
CA ASN A 278 -86.74 26.55 117.66
C ASN A 278 -86.13 27.44 116.54
N THR A 279 -85.86 26.85 115.35
CA THR A 279 -86.61 27.06 114.08
C THR A 279 -85.84 26.61 112.80
N ARG A 280 -86.54 25.82 111.96
CA ARG A 280 -86.63 25.75 110.47
C ARG A 280 -85.58 26.39 109.53
N SER A 281 -85.17 25.60 108.51
CA SER A 281 -85.26 25.82 107.02
C SER A 281 -84.05 25.26 106.25
N THR A 282 -84.22 24.24 105.38
CA THR A 282 -84.21 24.28 103.87
C THR A 282 -82.89 24.83 103.28
N SER A 283 -82.15 24.20 102.35
CA SER A 283 -82.46 23.46 101.10
C SER A 283 -81.12 22.89 100.55
N GLN A 284 -81.07 21.69 99.91
CA GLN A 284 -80.93 21.48 98.44
C GLN A 284 -79.74 22.25 97.79
N THR A 285 -78.88 21.74 96.91
CA THR A 285 -79.08 21.05 95.60
C THR A 285 -77.66 20.87 94.97
N VAL A 286 -77.25 19.71 94.39
CA VAL A 286 -77.31 19.31 92.95
C VAL A 286 -75.97 19.36 92.16
N THR A 287 -75.61 18.17 91.61
CA THR A 287 -74.97 17.81 90.30
C THR A 287 -73.60 18.38 89.90
N GLY A 288 -72.78 17.77 89.04
CA GLY A 288 -72.89 16.59 88.14
C GLY A 288 -71.50 16.31 87.49
N ASN A 289 -71.15 15.05 87.21
CA ASN A 289 -71.21 14.35 85.90
C ASN A 289 -70.16 14.69 84.82
N THR A 290 -69.81 13.63 84.07
CA THR A 290 -69.27 13.52 82.67
C THR A 290 -67.80 13.02 82.61
N GLN A 291 -67.46 11.74 82.33
CA GLN A 291 -67.44 11.00 81.03
C GLN A 291 -66.63 11.74 79.92
N LEU A 292 -65.84 11.17 79.00
CA LEU A 292 -65.78 9.87 78.31
C LEU A 292 -64.49 9.82 77.43
N ASN A 293 -64.04 8.60 77.11
CA ASN A 293 -63.45 8.12 75.84
C ASN A 293 -61.97 8.32 75.41
N MET A 294 -61.40 7.14 75.06
CA MET A 294 -60.23 6.81 74.20
C MET A 294 -60.65 6.84 72.69
N PRO A 295 -60.01 6.20 71.66
CA PRO A 295 -58.71 5.50 71.48
C PRO A 295 -57.99 5.74 70.10
N GLY A 296 -56.89 5.01 69.79
CA GLY A 296 -56.65 4.48 68.42
C GLY A 296 -55.21 4.49 67.83
N MET A 297 -54.62 3.30 67.63
CA MET A 297 -53.46 3.01 66.74
C MET A 297 -53.92 2.48 65.37
N PRO A 298 -53.04 2.49 64.34
CA PRO A 298 -52.98 1.39 63.36
C PRO A 298 -51.55 0.91 62.97
N PRO A 299 -51.43 -0.19 62.17
CA PRO A 299 -50.27 -1.09 62.15
C PRO A 299 -49.37 -1.05 60.89
N GLN A 300 -48.33 -1.90 60.94
CA GLN A 300 -47.26 -2.18 59.97
C GLN A 300 -47.71 -2.85 58.65
N GLN A 301 -46.94 -2.65 57.57
CA GLN A 301 -46.92 -3.51 56.38
C GLN A 301 -45.49 -3.79 55.86
N GLN A 302 -45.35 -5.00 55.30
CA GLN A 302 -44.13 -5.71 54.93
C GLN A 302 -43.75 -5.55 53.44
N ASN A 303 -42.46 -5.80 53.16
CA ASN A 303 -41.84 -6.48 52.01
C ASN A 303 -42.14 -6.03 50.56
N VAL A 304 -41.08 -5.87 49.75
CA VAL A 304 -40.68 -6.79 48.65
C VAL A 304 -39.32 -6.33 48.08
N ILE A 305 -38.40 -7.28 47.96
CA ILE A 305 -37.07 -7.20 47.32
C ILE A 305 -37.20 -7.70 45.87
N PRO A 306 -36.42 -7.16 44.90
CA PRO A 306 -35.92 -7.99 43.81
C PRO A 306 -34.38 -7.99 43.71
N ALA A 307 -33.85 -9.16 43.39
CA ALA A 307 -32.45 -9.54 43.29
C ALA A 307 -31.72 -8.96 42.04
N PRO A 308 -30.37 -8.97 42.01
CA PRO A 308 -29.57 -8.27 41.01
C PRO A 308 -29.31 -9.10 39.75
N ARG A 309 -29.24 -8.44 38.59
CA ARG A 309 -28.74 -9.04 37.33
C ARG A 309 -27.23 -8.78 37.21
N THR A 310 -26.48 -9.85 36.97
CA THR A 310 -25.03 -9.92 36.79
C THR A 310 -24.56 -9.33 35.45
N PRO A 311 -23.26 -8.95 35.34
CA PRO A 311 -22.71 -8.30 34.16
C PRO A 311 -22.26 -9.29 33.07
N ARG A 312 -22.36 -8.88 31.81
CA ARG A 312 -21.79 -9.57 30.65
C ARG A 312 -20.27 -9.31 30.59
N SER A 313 -19.51 -10.40 30.42
CA SER A 313 -18.06 -10.42 30.20
C SER A 313 -17.64 -9.83 28.85
N PRO A 314 -16.36 -9.39 28.72
CA PRO A 314 -15.85 -8.67 27.56
C PRO A 314 -15.36 -9.61 26.44
N MET A 315 -15.35 -9.09 25.21
CA MET A 315 -14.73 -9.74 24.05
C MET A 315 -13.21 -9.67 24.15
N HIS A 316 -12.54 -10.81 23.96
CA HIS A 316 -11.11 -10.90 23.74
C HIS A 316 -10.75 -10.37 22.34
N ASN A 317 -10.03 -9.24 22.28
CA ASN A 317 -9.17 -8.90 21.15
C ASN A 317 -7.76 -9.41 21.48
N THR A 318 -7.27 -10.34 20.67
CA THR A 318 -5.89 -10.82 20.71
C THR A 318 -5.10 -10.01 19.68
N GLU A 319 -4.55 -8.88 20.09
CA GLU A 319 -3.48 -8.20 19.35
C GLU A 319 -2.17 -8.88 19.72
N ALA A 320 -1.65 -9.68 18.79
CA ALA A 320 -0.29 -10.20 18.87
C ALA A 320 0.67 -9.11 18.34
N ASN A 321 1.19 -8.29 19.25
CA ASN A 321 2.40 -7.51 18.99
C ASN A 321 3.58 -8.48 18.94
N ALA A 322 4.00 -8.83 17.72
CA ALA A 322 5.28 -9.45 17.48
C ALA A 322 6.32 -8.33 17.37
N ASP A 323 7.09 -8.13 18.44
CA ASP A 323 8.35 -7.38 18.38
C ASP A 323 9.29 -8.12 17.41
N ILE A 324 9.48 -7.54 16.23
CA ILE A 324 10.46 -8.03 15.26
C ILE A 324 11.82 -7.50 15.71
N ASP A 325 12.59 -8.38 16.34
CA ASP A 325 13.99 -8.14 16.69
C ASP A 325 14.85 -8.07 15.42
N ILE A 326 15.18 -6.85 15.01
CA ILE A 326 15.93 -6.53 13.79
C ILE A 326 17.34 -7.16 13.84
N ASP A 327 17.93 -7.32 15.03
CA ASP A 327 19.26 -7.89 15.19
C ASP A 327 19.28 -9.40 14.85
N SER A 328 18.15 -10.08 15.04
CA SER A 328 17.97 -11.49 14.65
C SER A 328 17.92 -11.68 13.12
N LEU A 329 17.44 -10.67 12.38
CA LEU A 329 17.45 -10.68 10.91
C LEU A 329 18.84 -10.46 10.34
N VAL A 330 19.65 -9.59 10.93
CA VAL A 330 21.03 -9.30 10.47
C VAL A 330 21.92 -10.54 10.60
N MET A 331 21.81 -11.30 11.70
CA MET A 331 22.55 -12.55 11.87
C MET A 331 22.09 -13.68 10.92
N LYS A 332 20.80 -13.74 10.57
CA LYS A 332 20.27 -14.82 9.73
C LYS A 332 20.65 -14.68 8.25
N TYR A 333 20.89 -13.45 7.78
CA TYR A 333 21.17 -13.18 6.36
C TYR A 333 22.61 -12.74 6.06
N GLY A 334 23.48 -12.63 7.06
CA GLY A 334 24.92 -12.46 6.84
C GLY A 334 25.28 -11.21 6.03
N LEU A 335 24.58 -10.10 6.27
CA LEU A 335 24.87 -8.83 5.61
C LEU A 335 26.03 -8.13 6.34
N ASN A 336 27.27 -8.55 6.02
CA ASN A 336 28.47 -7.81 6.42
C ASN A 336 28.59 -6.55 5.57
N PHE A 337 28.31 -5.39 6.17
CA PHE A 337 28.71 -4.08 5.63
C PHE A 337 30.18 -3.82 5.99
N ASP A 338 31.09 -4.62 5.42
CA ASP A 338 32.51 -4.29 5.47
C ASP A 338 32.81 -3.26 4.38
N ASP A 339 33.20 -2.09 4.87
CA ASP A 339 33.58 -0.87 4.15
C ASP A 339 34.83 -1.10 3.28
N HIS A 340 34.64 -1.74 2.12
CA HIS A 340 35.68 -1.87 1.11
C HIS A 340 35.67 -0.64 0.21
N GLY A 341 36.61 0.27 0.50
CA GLY A 341 36.84 1.52 -0.21
C GLY A 341 36.80 1.39 -1.74
N TYR A 342 35.73 1.93 -2.32
CA TYR A 342 35.60 2.16 -3.76
C TYR A 342 36.55 3.30 -4.17
N ALA A 343 37.70 2.94 -4.74
CA ALA A 343 38.50 3.88 -5.51
C ALA A 343 37.72 4.22 -6.82
N PRO A 344 37.52 5.50 -7.15
CA PRO A 344 36.79 5.87 -8.36
C PRO A 344 37.49 5.37 -9.63
N PRO A 345 36.75 4.90 -10.63
CA PRO A 345 37.33 4.36 -11.86
C PRO A 345 38.11 5.45 -12.61
N LYS A 346 39.34 5.10 -13.01
CA LYS A 346 40.19 5.95 -13.86
C LYS A 346 39.44 6.29 -15.16
N PRO A 347 39.45 7.56 -15.62
CA PRO A 347 38.78 7.94 -16.86
C PRO A 347 39.39 7.20 -18.06
N PRO A 348 38.56 6.86 -19.07
CA PRO A 348 39.01 6.12 -20.26
C PRO A 348 40.00 6.96 -21.06
N ALA A 349 41.07 6.29 -21.53
CA ALA A 349 42.08 6.90 -22.38
C ALA A 349 41.45 7.45 -23.67
N THR A 350 41.84 8.68 -24.03
CA THR A 350 41.39 9.39 -25.23
C THR A 350 41.77 8.59 -26.49
N PRO A 351 40.83 8.37 -27.44
CA PRO A 351 41.13 7.63 -28.65
C PRO A 351 42.13 8.39 -29.53
N PRO A 352 43.04 7.69 -30.22
CA PRO A 352 44.02 8.31 -31.12
C PRO A 352 43.30 9.02 -32.27
N ARG A 353 43.75 10.24 -32.57
CA ARG A 353 43.22 11.04 -33.69
C ARG A 353 43.42 10.27 -35.02
N PRO A 354 42.42 10.27 -35.91
CA PRO A 354 42.57 9.71 -37.24
C PRO A 354 43.66 10.49 -38.00
N LYS A 355 44.60 9.75 -38.60
CA LYS A 355 45.62 10.32 -39.47
C LYS A 355 44.95 10.75 -40.77
N ASP A 356 45.20 12.00 -41.16
CA ASP A 356 44.75 12.57 -42.42
C ASP A 356 45.30 11.72 -43.59
N LEU A 357 44.39 11.16 -44.38
CA LEU A 357 44.70 10.51 -45.65
C LEU A 357 44.73 11.59 -46.72
N GLU A 358 45.92 12.05 -47.08
CA GLU A 358 46.16 12.85 -48.28
C GLU A 358 45.81 12.00 -49.52
N VAL A 359 44.79 12.45 -50.24
CA VAL A 359 44.46 11.97 -51.58
C VAL A 359 45.37 12.72 -52.56
N LEU A 360 46.41 12.04 -53.06
CA LEU A 360 47.16 12.47 -54.23
C LEU A 360 46.31 12.24 -55.48
N ALA A 361 46.02 13.34 -56.18
CA ALA A 361 45.42 13.37 -57.51
C ALA A 361 46.48 13.20 -58.59
#